data_AF-A0A3S4G355-F1
#
_entry.id   AF-A0A3S4G355-F1
#
_cell.length_a   1.000
_cell.length_b   1.000
_cell.length_c   1.000
_cell.angle_alpha   90.00
_cell.angle_beta   90.00
_cell.angle_gamma   90.00
#
_symmetry.space_group_name_H-M   'P 1'
#
loop_
_entity.id
_entity.type
_entity.pdbx_description
1 polymer ?
#
loop_
_entity_poly.entity_id
_entity_poly.type
_entity_poly.pdbx_seq_one_letter_code
_entity_poly.pdbx_strand_id
1 'polypeptide(L)'
;MVYPLWFLHIILGTPSIQSLDIRKMPKLTDMQIRAWIKAGERFEGRADGNGLYLRYREADKTPTWRFRYKLAGKSRAMLIGSYAELSLAKARETAKELSARVSLGYDVAGEKQERKAKALAKIEDDKNAMRVSQLAAEYFERQILPRWKHPDILRRRIDKDINPCIGQMRVEDVKPRHIDDMLKGIVDRGAPTIATDVLRWTRRIFDYGIKRHALEINPCSAFEVSDAGGKEVAVNDGLPVTS
;
A
#
# COMPACT_ATOMS: atom_id res chain seq x y z
N MET A 1 -89.42 8.11 15.83
CA MET A 1 -87.97 8.13 16.09
C MET A 1 -87.47 6.69 16.11
N VAL A 2 -86.90 6.24 15.00
CA VAL A 2 -85.50 5.81 14.80
C VAL A 2 -85.22 4.37 15.27
N TYR A 3 -85.22 3.45 14.29
CA TYR A 3 -84.48 2.17 14.28
C TYR A 3 -83.02 2.44 13.81
N PRO A 4 -82.14 1.42 13.63
CA PRO A 4 -81.69 0.28 14.47
C PRO A 4 -80.13 0.24 14.53
N LEU A 5 -79.50 -0.84 15.03
CA LEU A 5 -78.48 -1.66 14.33
C LEU A 5 -77.42 -2.34 15.26
N TRP A 6 -77.31 -3.68 15.12
CA TRP A 6 -76.09 -4.52 15.00
C TRP A 6 -74.89 -4.32 15.96
N PHE A 7 -74.43 -5.39 16.63
CA PHE A 7 -73.19 -6.10 16.26
C PHE A 7 -72.88 -7.27 17.23
N LEU A 8 -73.03 -8.48 16.69
CA LEU A 8 -72.50 -9.75 17.21
C LEU A 8 -70.96 -9.68 17.14
N HIS A 9 -70.23 -9.78 18.26
CA HIS A 9 -68.78 -9.99 18.23
C HIS A 9 -68.47 -11.49 18.34
N ILE A 10 -68.24 -12.08 17.18
CA ILE A 10 -67.63 -13.39 16.99
C ILE A 10 -66.14 -13.27 17.33
N ILE A 11 -65.68 -13.93 18.40
CA ILE A 11 -64.24 -14.12 18.68
C ILE A 11 -63.78 -15.34 17.87
N LEU A 12 -63.33 -15.10 16.64
CA LEU A 12 -62.58 -16.10 15.86
C LEU A 12 -61.11 -16.06 16.30
N GLY A 13 -60.57 -17.25 16.58
CA GLY A 13 -59.24 -17.46 17.14
C GLY A 13 -58.12 -16.84 16.30
N THR A 14 -57.14 -16.29 16.99
CA THR A 14 -55.83 -15.95 16.44
C THR A 14 -55.11 -17.24 16.04
N PRO A 15 -54.81 -17.48 14.74
CA PRO A 15 -53.95 -18.59 14.36
C PRO A 15 -52.53 -18.27 14.83
N SER A 16 -52.02 -19.13 15.71
CA SER A 16 -50.60 -19.26 16.03
C SER A 16 -49.78 -19.26 14.74
N ILE A 17 -49.01 -18.19 14.50
CA ILE A 17 -48.06 -18.08 13.40
C ILE A 17 -46.97 -19.13 13.66
N GLN A 18 -47.15 -20.30 13.05
CA GLN A 18 -46.15 -21.34 13.01
C GLN A 18 -44.87 -20.76 12.39
N SER A 19 -43.77 -21.03 13.07
CA SER A 19 -42.40 -20.76 12.63
C SER A 19 -42.22 -21.08 11.15
N LEU A 20 -41.93 -20.05 10.36
CA LEU A 20 -41.58 -20.19 8.94
C LEU A 20 -40.37 -21.11 8.82
N ASP A 21 -40.66 -22.29 8.30
CA ASP A 21 -39.76 -23.27 7.70
C ASP A 21 -38.58 -22.57 7.00
N ILE A 22 -37.36 -23.00 7.31
CA ILE A 22 -36.11 -22.53 6.72
C ILE A 22 -36.08 -23.10 5.29
N ARG A 23 -36.86 -22.46 4.41
CA ARG A 23 -37.03 -22.87 3.01
C ARG A 23 -35.65 -23.00 2.36
N LYS A 24 -35.37 -24.23 1.91
CA LYS A 24 -34.28 -24.62 1.02
C LYS A 24 -34.28 -23.70 -0.20
N MET A 25 -33.58 -22.56 -0.15
CA MET A 25 -33.48 -21.64 -1.28
C MET A 25 -32.76 -22.36 -2.44
N PRO A 26 -33.23 -22.21 -3.69
CA PRO A 26 -32.56 -22.81 -4.83
C PRO A 26 -31.14 -22.24 -4.92
N LYS A 27 -30.14 -23.10 -4.79
CA LYS A 27 -28.73 -22.75 -4.94
C LYS A 27 -28.49 -22.25 -6.36
N LEU A 28 -27.64 -21.23 -6.51
CA LEU A 28 -27.28 -20.70 -7.82
C LEU A 28 -26.51 -21.75 -8.62
N THR A 29 -26.65 -21.67 -9.94
CA THR A 29 -25.88 -22.46 -10.90
C THR A 29 -25.13 -21.54 -11.86
N ASP A 30 -23.98 -22.01 -12.37
CA ASP A 30 -23.17 -21.24 -13.31
C ASP A 30 -23.95 -20.89 -14.59
N MET A 31 -24.78 -21.83 -15.05
CA MET A 31 -25.65 -21.64 -16.21
C MET A 31 -26.67 -20.52 -16.01
N GLN A 32 -27.33 -20.44 -14.84
CA GLN A 32 -28.26 -19.36 -14.53
C GLN A 32 -27.56 -18.00 -14.51
N ILE A 33 -26.36 -17.93 -13.93
CA ILE A 33 -25.58 -16.69 -13.84
C ILE A 33 -25.20 -16.21 -15.24
N ARG A 34 -24.73 -17.12 -16.11
CA ARG A 34 -24.43 -16.80 -17.52
C ARG A 34 -25.66 -16.36 -18.29
N ALA A 35 -26.81 -16.99 -18.05
CA ALA A 35 -28.07 -16.61 -18.67
C ALA A 35 -28.46 -15.17 -18.30
N TRP A 36 -28.35 -14.78 -17.03
CA TRP A 36 -28.61 -13.41 -16.59
C TRP A 36 -27.65 -12.39 -17.19
N ILE A 37 -26.36 -12.73 -17.29
CA ILE A 37 -25.37 -11.87 -17.95
C ILE A 37 -25.75 -11.66 -19.41
N LYS A 38 -26.10 -12.74 -20.13
CA LYS A 38 -26.50 -12.68 -21.55
C LYS A 38 -27.80 -11.90 -21.75
N ALA A 39 -28.77 -12.08 -20.85
CA ALA A 39 -30.04 -11.36 -20.88
C ALA A 39 -29.93 -9.89 -20.44
N GLY A 40 -28.77 -9.48 -19.90
CA GLY A 40 -28.61 -8.13 -19.35
C GLY A 40 -29.40 -7.91 -18.05
N GLU A 41 -29.86 -8.97 -17.38
CA GLU A 41 -30.68 -8.85 -16.18
C GLU A 41 -29.86 -8.25 -15.03
N ARG A 42 -30.38 -7.18 -14.43
CA ARG A 42 -29.74 -6.48 -13.31
C ARG A 42 -30.50 -6.76 -12.02
N PHE A 43 -29.78 -6.95 -10.93
CA PHE A 43 -30.36 -7.27 -9.63
C PHE A 43 -29.48 -6.81 -8.47
N GLU A 44 -30.17 -6.45 -7.38
CA GLU A 44 -29.55 -6.02 -6.12
C GLU A 44 -28.90 -7.18 -5.34
N GLY A 45 -29.47 -8.38 -5.44
CA GLY A 45 -28.96 -9.55 -4.76
C GLY A 45 -29.71 -10.84 -5.10
N ARG A 46 -28.99 -11.88 -5.52
CA ARG A 46 -29.49 -13.27 -5.66
C ARG A 46 -28.74 -14.15 -4.66
N ALA A 47 -29.45 -14.75 -3.71
CA ALA A 47 -28.83 -15.52 -2.64
C ALA A 47 -28.47 -16.95 -3.10
N ASP A 48 -27.28 -17.41 -2.71
CA ASP A 48 -26.83 -18.80 -2.90
C ASP A 48 -26.96 -19.64 -1.60
N GLY A 49 -27.07 -18.96 -0.46
CA GLY A 49 -27.12 -19.55 0.88
C GLY A 49 -25.84 -19.27 1.68
N ASN A 50 -25.85 -19.61 2.98
CA ASN A 50 -24.72 -19.38 3.89
C ASN A 50 -24.17 -17.93 3.88
N GLY A 51 -25.06 -16.94 3.70
CA GLY A 51 -24.65 -15.54 3.60
C GLY A 51 -24.02 -15.12 2.27
N LEU A 52 -23.79 -16.05 1.33
CA LEU A 52 -23.32 -15.74 -0.01
C LEU A 52 -24.46 -15.26 -0.90
N TYR A 53 -24.23 -14.17 -1.61
CA TYR A 53 -25.15 -13.66 -2.63
C TYR A 53 -24.39 -12.99 -3.78
N LEU A 54 -24.97 -13.07 -4.97
CA LEU A 54 -24.47 -12.40 -6.17
C LEU A 54 -25.19 -11.07 -6.34
N ARG A 55 -24.47 -10.01 -6.70
CA ARG A 55 -25.03 -8.70 -7.06
C ARG A 55 -24.60 -8.33 -8.47
N TYR A 56 -25.51 -7.76 -9.25
CA TYR A 56 -25.20 -7.24 -10.58
C TYR A 56 -26.03 -5.99 -10.88
N ARG A 57 -25.55 -4.82 -10.44
CA ARG A 57 -26.21 -3.54 -10.70
C ARG A 57 -25.77 -2.95 -12.04
N GLU A 58 -26.48 -1.94 -12.50
CA GLU A 58 -26.14 -1.20 -13.73
C GLU A 58 -24.73 -0.59 -13.70
N ALA A 59 -24.27 -0.15 -12.52
CA ALA A 59 -22.91 0.37 -12.32
C ALA A 59 -21.81 -0.72 -12.32
N ASP A 60 -22.17 -2.00 -12.15
CA ASP A 60 -21.21 -3.08 -12.03
C ASP A 60 -20.91 -3.64 -13.45
N LYS A 61 -19.64 -3.62 -13.88
CA LYS A 61 -19.25 -4.19 -15.20
C LYS A 61 -19.46 -5.70 -15.28
N THR A 62 -19.25 -6.39 -14.18
CA THR A 62 -19.42 -7.84 -14.04
C THR A 62 -20.18 -8.16 -12.74
N PRO A 63 -20.90 -9.29 -12.65
CA PRO A 63 -21.53 -9.71 -11.40
C PRO A 63 -20.50 -9.87 -10.28
N THR A 64 -20.86 -9.52 -9.06
CA THR A 64 -19.95 -9.53 -7.90
C THR A 64 -20.49 -10.39 -6.76
N TRP A 65 -19.59 -11.20 -6.19
CA TRP A 65 -19.87 -12.04 -5.02
C TRP A 65 -19.75 -11.24 -3.74
N ARG A 66 -20.79 -11.31 -2.91
CA ARG A 66 -20.83 -10.65 -1.61
C ARG A 66 -21.20 -11.65 -0.51
N PHE A 67 -20.57 -11.48 0.64
CA PHE A 67 -20.82 -12.28 1.84
C PHE A 67 -21.44 -11.40 2.91
N ARG A 68 -22.66 -11.74 3.34
CA ARG A 68 -23.39 -11.09 4.43
C ARG A 68 -23.31 -11.95 5.67
N TYR A 69 -22.93 -11.33 6.80
CA TYR A 69 -22.85 -12.00 8.09
C TYR A 69 -23.35 -11.09 9.21
N LYS A 70 -23.63 -11.68 10.38
CA LYS A 70 -23.93 -10.94 11.60
C LYS A 70 -22.79 -11.17 12.58
N LEU A 71 -22.26 -10.09 13.15
CA LEU A 71 -21.26 -10.14 14.22
C LEU A 71 -21.66 -9.14 15.30
N ALA A 72 -21.72 -9.60 16.55
CA ALA A 72 -22.16 -8.80 17.71
C ALA A 72 -23.48 -8.04 17.45
N GLY A 73 -24.48 -8.74 16.89
CA GLY A 73 -25.80 -8.17 16.58
C GLY A 73 -25.86 -7.22 15.36
N LYS A 74 -24.71 -6.82 14.79
CA LYS A 74 -24.65 -5.93 13.63
C LYS A 74 -24.54 -6.73 12.33
N SER A 75 -25.40 -6.41 11.35
CA SER A 75 -25.34 -7.00 10.01
C SER A 75 -24.26 -6.30 9.19
N ARG A 76 -23.34 -7.09 8.62
CA ARG A 76 -22.24 -6.61 7.78
C ARG A 76 -22.23 -7.35 6.45
N ALA A 77 -21.72 -6.70 5.41
CA ALA A 77 -21.57 -7.33 4.10
C ALA A 77 -20.21 -6.96 3.49
N MET A 78 -19.46 -7.96 3.03
CA MET A 78 -18.17 -7.77 2.37
C MET A 78 -18.22 -8.21 0.91
N LEU A 79 -17.46 -7.52 0.07
CA LEU A 79 -17.19 -7.94 -1.30
C LEU A 79 -16.11 -9.05 -1.28
N ILE A 80 -16.43 -10.21 -1.85
CA ILE A 80 -15.49 -11.33 -1.98
C ILE A 80 -14.64 -11.15 -3.23
N GLY A 81 -15.29 -11.00 -4.39
CA GLY A 81 -14.64 -10.85 -5.70
C GLY A 81 -15.65 -10.73 -6.83
N SER A 82 -15.17 -10.54 -8.06
CA SER A 82 -16.03 -10.57 -9.26
C SER A 82 -16.26 -12.01 -9.74
N TYR A 83 -17.37 -12.26 -10.42
CA TYR A 83 -17.66 -13.55 -11.05
C TYR A 83 -16.64 -13.91 -12.15
N ALA A 84 -16.03 -12.91 -12.78
CA ALA A 84 -14.98 -13.11 -13.79
C ALA A 84 -13.69 -13.68 -13.19
N GLU A 85 -13.35 -13.28 -11.97
CA GLU A 85 -12.13 -13.70 -11.28
C GLU A 85 -12.36 -14.91 -10.37
N LEU A 86 -13.61 -15.10 -9.91
CA LEU A 86 -13.93 -16.04 -8.83
C LEU A 86 -15.15 -16.88 -9.20
N SER A 87 -14.91 -18.17 -9.45
CA SER A 87 -15.94 -19.14 -9.81
C SER A 87 -16.92 -19.35 -8.66
N LEU A 88 -18.14 -19.81 -8.98
CA LEU A 88 -19.17 -20.11 -7.97
C LEU A 88 -18.69 -21.11 -6.92
N ALA A 89 -17.93 -22.13 -7.32
CA ALA A 89 -17.38 -23.13 -6.40
C ALA A 89 -16.40 -22.48 -5.42
N LYS A 90 -15.49 -21.64 -5.91
CA LYS A 90 -14.55 -20.90 -5.07
C LYS A 90 -15.27 -19.90 -4.17
N ALA A 91 -16.32 -19.26 -4.65
CA ALA A 91 -17.15 -18.34 -3.86
C ALA A 91 -17.78 -19.04 -2.65
N ARG A 92 -18.28 -20.27 -2.82
CA ARG A 92 -18.84 -21.08 -1.74
C ARG A 92 -17.78 -21.48 -0.72
N GLU A 93 -16.60 -21.89 -1.17
CA GLU A 93 -15.47 -22.23 -0.31
C GLU A 93 -15.04 -21.02 0.53
N THR A 94 -14.80 -19.88 -0.12
CA THR A 94 -14.42 -18.64 0.57
C THR A 94 -15.52 -18.15 1.52
N ALA A 95 -16.80 -18.29 1.17
CA ALA A 95 -17.90 -17.97 2.10
C ALA A 95 -17.88 -18.88 3.34
N LYS A 96 -17.57 -20.17 3.19
CA LYS A 96 -17.43 -21.11 4.31
C LYS A 96 -16.26 -20.75 5.22
N GLU A 97 -15.10 -20.43 4.65
CA GLU A 97 -13.91 -19.99 5.39
C GLU A 97 -14.19 -18.69 6.17
N LEU A 98 -14.82 -17.70 5.51
CA LEU A 98 -15.19 -16.44 6.14
C LEU A 98 -16.23 -16.64 7.25
N SER A 99 -17.21 -17.52 7.04
CA SER A 99 -18.19 -17.88 8.06
C SER A 99 -17.55 -18.52 9.29
N ALA A 100 -16.57 -19.40 9.10
CA ALA A 100 -15.80 -19.98 10.20
C ALA A 100 -15.02 -18.91 10.97
N ARG A 101 -14.35 -17.97 10.27
CA ARG A 101 -13.64 -16.85 10.92
C ARG A 101 -14.58 -15.92 11.69
N VAL A 102 -15.75 -15.61 11.13
CA VAL A 102 -16.77 -14.80 11.83
C VAL A 102 -17.29 -15.51 13.07
N SER A 103 -17.45 -16.84 13.01
CA SER A 103 -17.88 -17.66 14.17
C SER A 103 -16.83 -17.66 15.29
N LEU A 104 -15.56 -17.51 14.94
CA LEU A 104 -14.45 -17.32 15.89
C LEU A 104 -14.34 -15.87 16.41
N GLY A 105 -15.27 -14.97 16.03
CA GLY A 105 -15.32 -13.58 16.48
C GLY A 105 -14.53 -12.59 15.63
N TYR A 106 -13.92 -13.03 14.53
CA TYR A 106 -13.15 -12.12 13.66
C TYR A 106 -14.05 -11.30 12.73
N ASP A 107 -13.85 -9.98 12.75
CA ASP A 107 -14.52 -9.05 11.85
C ASP A 107 -13.78 -8.93 10.51
N VAL A 108 -14.03 -9.89 9.62
CA VAL A 108 -13.38 -10.02 8.31
C VAL A 108 -13.57 -8.80 7.38
N ALA A 109 -14.64 -8.02 7.55
CA ALA A 109 -14.83 -6.77 6.80
C ALA A 109 -13.97 -5.63 7.36
N GLY A 110 -13.84 -5.55 8.69
CA GLY A 110 -12.97 -4.59 9.36
C GLY A 110 -11.50 -4.81 8.99
N GLU A 111 -11.03 -6.06 9.06
CA GLU A 111 -9.64 -6.41 8.73
C GLU A 111 -9.28 -6.09 7.26
N LYS A 112 -10.18 -6.40 6.32
CA LYS A 112 -9.97 -6.08 4.90
C LYS A 112 -9.94 -4.57 4.65
N GLN A 113 -10.75 -3.80 5.39
CA GLN A 113 -10.77 -2.34 5.29
C GLN A 113 -9.53 -1.71 5.94
N GLU A 114 -9.11 -2.21 7.10
CA GLU A 114 -7.91 -1.75 7.80
C GLU A 114 -6.65 -2.03 6.99
N ARG A 115 -6.54 -3.21 6.38
CA ARG A 115 -5.41 -3.55 5.49
C ARG A 115 -5.34 -2.61 4.28
N LYS A 116 -6.49 -2.27 3.69
CA LYS A 116 -6.56 -1.30 2.59
C LYS A 116 -6.20 0.11 3.06
N ALA A 117 -6.70 0.54 4.21
CA ALA A 117 -6.39 1.84 4.79
C ALA A 117 -4.90 1.97 5.10
N LYS A 118 -4.28 0.94 5.69
CA LYS A 118 -2.82 0.88 5.93
C LYS A 118 -2.01 0.94 4.63
N ALA A 119 -2.46 0.25 3.58
CA ALA A 119 -1.79 0.31 2.27
C ALA A 119 -1.90 1.70 1.63
N LEU A 120 -3.06 2.35 1.70
CA LEU A 120 -3.24 3.72 1.19
C LEU A 120 -2.44 4.74 2.01
N ALA A 121 -2.46 4.62 3.34
CA ALA A 121 -1.68 5.50 4.22
C ALA A 121 -0.19 5.41 3.90
N LYS A 122 0.34 4.20 3.65
CA LYS A 122 1.73 4.02 3.23
C LYS A 122 2.05 4.71 1.90
N ILE A 123 1.13 4.67 0.94
CA ILE A 123 1.30 5.32 -0.37
C ILE A 123 1.28 6.85 -0.24
N GLU A 124 0.40 7.39 0.60
CA GLU A 124 0.34 8.85 0.83
C GLU A 124 1.52 9.34 1.67
N ASP A 125 1.98 8.55 2.63
CA ASP A 125 3.21 8.81 3.38
C ASP A 125 4.43 8.80 2.45
N ASP A 126 4.54 7.83 1.53
CA ASP A 126 5.60 7.76 0.52
C ASP A 126 5.61 8.93 -0.48
N LYS A 127 4.47 9.63 -0.65
CA LYS A 127 4.36 10.83 -1.48
C LYS A 127 4.76 12.10 -0.72
N ASN A 128 4.46 12.17 0.57
CA ASN A 128 4.77 13.31 1.42
C ASN A 128 6.18 13.25 2.02
N ALA A 129 6.77 12.05 2.08
CA ALA A 129 8.12 11.86 2.56
C ALA A 129 9.14 12.55 1.65
N MET A 130 10.00 13.37 2.28
CA MET A 130 11.09 14.04 1.58
C MET A 130 12.05 12.99 1.02
N ARG A 131 12.46 13.17 -0.24
CA ARG A 131 13.46 12.32 -0.91
C ARG A 131 14.85 12.92 -0.81
N VAL A 132 15.88 12.07 -0.89
CA VAL A 132 17.27 12.53 -0.83
C VAL A 132 17.58 13.52 -1.96
N SER A 133 17.04 13.28 -3.16
CA SER A 133 17.20 14.21 -4.30
C SER A 133 16.62 15.61 -4.01
N GLN A 134 15.47 15.67 -3.33
CA GLN A 134 14.86 16.94 -2.91
C GLN A 134 15.70 17.64 -1.85
N LEU A 135 16.20 16.91 -0.86
CA LEU A 135 17.09 17.46 0.15
C LEU A 135 18.41 17.96 -0.44
N ALA A 136 19.00 17.21 -1.37
CA ALA A 136 20.21 17.61 -2.08
C ALA A 136 19.99 18.86 -2.93
N ALA A 137 18.84 18.96 -3.62
CA ALA A 137 18.45 20.15 -4.37
C ALA A 137 18.25 21.38 -3.46
N GLU A 138 17.52 21.22 -2.35
CA GLU A 138 17.32 22.30 -1.38
C GLU A 138 18.65 22.78 -0.77
N TYR A 139 19.53 21.84 -0.40
CA TYR A 139 20.87 22.16 0.09
C TYR A 139 21.69 22.93 -0.97
N PHE A 140 21.65 22.46 -2.22
CA PHE A 140 22.35 23.11 -3.33
C PHE A 140 21.87 24.54 -3.54
N GLU A 141 20.56 24.75 -3.60
CA GLU A 141 19.96 26.07 -3.83
C GLU A 141 20.21 27.04 -2.69
N ARG A 142 20.05 26.59 -1.44
CA ARG A 142 20.10 27.49 -0.27
C ARG A 142 21.50 27.70 0.29
N GLN A 143 22.38 26.70 0.21
CA GLN A 143 23.70 26.76 0.83
C GLN A 143 24.83 27.00 -0.17
N ILE A 144 24.70 26.49 -1.40
CA ILE A 144 25.81 26.44 -2.35
C ILE A 144 25.72 27.59 -3.35
N LEU A 145 24.58 27.78 -4.03
CA LEU A 145 24.40 28.88 -5.00
C LEU A 145 24.80 30.27 -4.47
N PRO A 146 24.46 30.66 -3.22
CA PRO A 146 24.74 32.03 -2.76
C PRO A 146 26.21 32.26 -2.35
N ARG A 147 26.98 31.21 -2.07
CA ARG A 147 28.29 31.31 -1.38
C ARG A 147 29.46 30.73 -2.17
N TRP A 148 29.22 29.89 -3.18
CA TRP A 148 30.27 29.12 -3.83
C TRP A 148 30.59 29.63 -5.23
N LYS A 149 31.89 29.76 -5.53
CA LYS A 149 32.39 30.21 -6.84
C LYS A 149 32.15 29.21 -7.98
N HIS A 150 32.12 27.91 -7.67
CA HIS A 150 31.97 26.83 -8.65
C HIS A 150 30.90 25.82 -8.21
N PRO A 151 29.61 26.21 -8.23
CA PRO A 151 28.52 25.33 -7.80
C PRO A 151 28.35 24.10 -8.70
N ASP A 152 28.69 24.21 -9.99
CA ASP A 152 28.51 23.13 -10.98
C ASP A 152 29.26 21.84 -10.64
N ILE A 153 30.37 21.95 -9.89
CA ILE A 153 31.15 20.81 -9.43
C ILE A 153 30.30 19.92 -8.53
N LEU A 154 29.60 20.51 -7.56
CA LEU A 154 28.71 19.76 -6.67
C LEU A 154 27.48 19.26 -7.43
N ARG A 155 26.91 20.09 -8.32
CA ARG A 155 25.75 19.67 -9.13
C ARG A 155 26.04 18.39 -9.90
N ARG A 156 27.21 18.31 -10.54
CA ARG A 156 27.66 17.13 -11.28
C ARG A 156 27.81 15.91 -10.39
N ARG A 157 28.29 16.06 -9.15
CA ARG A 157 28.42 14.96 -8.18
C ARG A 157 27.04 14.48 -7.70
N ILE A 158 26.13 15.41 -7.43
CA ILE A 158 24.75 15.09 -7.07
C ILE A 158 24.09 14.27 -8.18
N ASP A 159 24.18 14.74 -9.42
CA ASP A 159 23.49 14.10 -10.54
C ASP A 159 24.13 12.77 -10.99
N LYS A 160 25.46 12.65 -10.92
CA LYS A 160 26.20 11.47 -11.42
C LYS A 160 26.38 10.37 -10.38
N ASP A 161 26.52 10.74 -9.10
CA ASP A 161 27.00 9.81 -8.07
C ASP A 161 25.99 9.63 -6.93
N ILE A 162 25.27 10.69 -6.51
CA ILE A 162 24.32 10.61 -5.38
C ILE A 162 22.91 10.21 -5.84
N ASN A 163 22.36 10.91 -6.83
CA ASN A 163 20.99 10.72 -7.30
C ASN A 163 20.72 9.30 -7.84
N PRO A 164 21.63 8.66 -8.62
CA PRO A 164 21.39 7.33 -9.14
C PRO A 164 21.29 6.24 -8.07
N CYS A 165 22.00 6.41 -6.93
CA CYS A 165 22.05 5.42 -5.87
C CYS A 165 20.96 5.64 -4.82
N ILE A 166 20.89 6.85 -4.27
CA ILE A 166 20.03 7.15 -3.10
C ILE A 166 18.99 8.23 -3.36
N GLY A 167 19.02 8.90 -4.52
CA GLY A 167 18.18 10.07 -4.81
C GLY A 167 16.66 9.82 -4.73
N GLN A 168 16.22 8.60 -5.04
CA GLN A 168 14.81 8.21 -4.98
C GLN A 168 14.38 7.68 -3.61
N MET A 169 15.31 7.46 -2.68
CA MET A 169 14.98 6.96 -1.36
C MET A 169 14.39 8.08 -0.49
N ARG A 170 13.49 7.71 0.43
CA ARG A 170 13.06 8.60 1.51
C ARG A 170 14.26 8.89 2.39
N VAL A 171 14.41 10.13 2.84
CA VAL A 171 15.63 10.52 3.58
C VAL A 171 15.76 9.71 4.88
N GLU A 172 14.64 9.40 5.53
CA GLU A 172 14.53 8.56 6.74
C GLU A 172 14.90 7.07 6.55
N ASP A 173 14.74 6.54 5.33
CA ASP A 173 15.06 5.13 5.04
C ASP A 173 16.53 4.90 4.70
N VAL A 174 17.31 5.97 4.57
CA VAL A 174 18.72 5.88 4.23
C VAL A 174 19.48 5.26 5.41
N LYS A 175 20.03 4.08 5.16
CA LYS A 175 20.86 3.32 6.09
C LYS A 175 22.33 3.38 5.66
N PRO A 176 23.28 3.21 6.59
CA PRO A 176 24.71 3.18 6.27
C PRO A 176 25.05 2.26 5.09
N ARG A 177 24.45 1.07 5.00
CA ARG A 177 24.66 0.14 3.87
C ARG A 177 24.46 0.78 2.48
N HIS A 178 23.49 1.70 2.35
CA HIS A 178 23.20 2.35 1.07
C HIS A 178 24.26 3.38 0.70
N ILE A 179 24.93 3.96 1.70
CA ILE A 179 26.09 4.84 1.51
C ILE A 179 27.31 4.00 1.12
N ASP A 180 27.53 2.87 1.78
CA ASP A 180 28.61 1.93 1.44
C ASP A 180 28.50 1.42 -0.01
N ASP A 181 27.31 0.98 -0.42
CA ASP A 181 27.03 0.53 -1.80
C ASP A 181 27.32 1.65 -2.82
N MET A 182 26.94 2.89 -2.51
CA MET A 182 27.22 4.06 -3.36
C MET A 182 28.72 4.33 -3.47
N LEU A 183 29.46 4.29 -2.37
CA LEU A 183 30.90 4.53 -2.36
C LEU A 183 31.67 3.44 -3.09
N LYS A 184 31.35 2.17 -2.83
CA LYS A 184 31.91 1.02 -3.56
C LYS A 184 31.70 1.14 -5.06
N GLY A 185 30.48 1.49 -5.49
CA GLY A 185 30.20 1.72 -6.92
C GLY A 185 31.01 2.87 -7.55
N ILE A 186 31.49 3.85 -6.77
CA ILE A 186 32.40 4.89 -7.26
C ILE A 186 33.85 4.36 -7.32
N VAL A 187 34.29 3.63 -6.31
CA VAL A 187 35.64 3.03 -6.26
C VAL A 187 35.83 2.00 -7.37
N ASP A 188 34.85 1.13 -7.60
CA ASP A 188 34.88 0.10 -8.65
C ASP A 188 34.96 0.70 -10.06
N ARG A 189 34.51 1.95 -10.23
CA ARG A 189 34.67 2.72 -11.48
C ARG A 189 36.07 3.34 -11.63
N GLY A 190 36.98 3.11 -10.70
CA GLY A 190 38.35 3.61 -10.70
C GLY A 190 38.51 5.05 -10.19
N ALA A 191 37.58 5.54 -9.36
CA ALA A 191 37.56 6.94 -8.93
C ALA A 191 37.56 7.14 -7.40
N PRO A 192 38.58 6.66 -6.65
CA PRO A 192 38.62 6.70 -5.19
C PRO A 192 38.63 8.12 -4.60
N THR A 193 39.29 9.08 -5.26
CA THR A 193 39.26 10.49 -4.84
C THR A 193 37.84 11.08 -4.95
N ILE A 194 37.10 10.69 -6.00
CA ILE A 194 35.70 11.11 -6.18
C ILE A 194 34.81 10.50 -5.10
N ALA A 195 35.04 9.25 -4.71
CA ALA A 195 34.28 8.61 -3.63
C ALA A 195 34.45 9.36 -2.30
N THR A 196 35.68 9.79 -1.98
CA THR A 196 35.96 10.61 -0.80
C THR A 196 35.25 11.97 -0.85
N ASP A 197 35.27 12.64 -2.00
CA ASP A 197 34.55 13.90 -2.19
C ASP A 197 33.03 13.71 -2.05
N VAL A 198 32.48 12.64 -2.64
CA VAL A 198 31.06 12.31 -2.55
C VAL A 198 30.65 12.02 -1.11
N LEU A 199 31.45 11.29 -0.33
CA LEU A 199 31.17 11.08 1.10
C LEU A 199 31.11 12.40 1.85
N ARG A 200 32.07 13.31 1.62
CA ARG A 200 32.12 14.63 2.27
C ARG A 200 30.88 15.47 1.96
N TRP A 201 30.44 15.47 0.71
CA TRP A 201 29.25 16.21 0.29
C TRP A 201 27.97 15.59 0.82
N THR A 202 27.84 14.27 0.71
CA THR A 202 26.70 13.53 1.21
C THR A 202 26.52 13.74 2.72
N ARG A 203 27.62 13.72 3.50
CA ARG A 203 27.59 14.06 4.93
C ARG A 203 26.98 15.45 5.19
N ARG A 204 27.43 16.47 4.47
CA ARG A 204 26.95 17.85 4.61
C ARG A 204 25.46 18.00 4.24
N ILE A 205 25.00 17.27 3.22
CA ILE A 205 23.59 17.25 2.81
C ILE A 205 22.73 16.65 3.93
N PHE A 206 23.14 15.52 4.52
CA PHE A 206 22.39 14.93 5.65
C PHE A 206 22.46 15.76 6.93
N ASP A 207 23.61 16.40 7.23
CA ASP A 207 23.71 17.34 8.35
C ASP A 207 22.76 18.54 8.18
N TYR A 208 22.58 19.01 6.94
CA TYR A 208 21.58 20.01 6.62
C TYR A 208 20.15 19.49 6.82
N GLY A 209 19.87 18.23 6.45
CA GLY A 209 18.60 17.55 6.72
C GLY A 209 18.28 17.49 8.22
N ILE A 210 19.26 17.21 9.06
CA ILE A 210 19.09 17.20 10.53
C ILE A 210 18.70 18.59 11.04
N LYS A 211 19.38 19.64 10.57
CA LYS A 211 19.04 21.05 10.94
C LYS A 211 17.63 21.46 10.52
N ARG A 212 17.03 20.78 9.52
CA ARG A 212 15.67 21.02 9.04
C ARG A 212 14.65 20.06 9.66
N HIS A 213 15.07 19.22 10.61
CA HIS A 213 14.26 18.15 11.23
C HIS A 213 13.74 17.12 10.22
N ALA A 214 14.42 16.96 9.08
CA ALA A 214 14.11 15.93 8.09
C ALA A 214 14.72 14.56 8.46
N LEU A 215 15.80 14.56 9.26
CA LEU A 215 16.39 13.36 9.88
C LEU A 215 16.75 13.62 11.34
N GLU A 216 16.80 12.53 12.09
CA GLU A 216 17.31 12.52 13.46
C GLU A 216 18.81 12.20 13.51
N ILE A 217 19.29 11.30 12.65
CA ILE A 217 20.66 10.76 12.69
C ILE A 217 21.29 10.85 11.30
N ASN A 218 22.58 11.21 11.23
CA ASN A 218 23.31 11.22 9.96
C ASN A 218 23.75 9.78 9.59
N PRO A 219 23.27 9.18 8.49
CA PRO A 219 23.67 7.83 8.08
C PRO A 219 25.14 7.76 7.64
N CYS A 220 25.78 8.89 7.33
CA CYS A 220 27.19 8.99 6.98
C CYS A 220 28.13 9.16 8.19
N SER A 221 27.59 9.19 9.42
CA SER A 221 28.39 9.38 10.64
C SER A 221 29.31 8.20 10.94
N ALA A 222 28.93 7.00 10.52
CA ALA A 222 29.70 5.77 10.75
C ALA A 222 30.89 5.57 9.81
N PHE A 223 31.06 6.42 8.78
CA PHE A 223 32.08 6.26 7.76
C PHE A 223 33.29 7.18 7.99
N GLU A 224 34.48 6.65 7.82
CA GLU A 224 35.71 7.43 7.74
C GLU A 224 36.14 7.65 6.28
N VAL A 225 37.09 8.54 6.07
CA VAL A 225 37.64 8.80 4.72
C VAL A 225 38.33 7.55 4.16
N SER A 226 38.93 6.74 5.03
CA SER A 226 39.50 5.42 4.71
C SER A 226 38.49 4.47 4.09
N ASP A 227 37.21 4.54 4.50
CA ASP A 227 36.15 3.65 4.03
C ASP A 227 35.65 4.03 2.63
N ALA A 228 35.91 5.26 2.17
CA ALA A 228 35.47 5.74 0.86
C ALA A 228 36.49 5.50 -0.26
N GLY A 229 37.80 5.50 0.04
CA GLY A 229 38.83 5.51 -1.01
C GLY A 229 40.05 4.62 -0.78
N GLY A 230 40.20 4.00 0.40
CA GLY A 230 41.46 3.35 0.78
C GLY A 230 42.63 4.36 0.88
N LYS A 231 43.74 3.97 1.54
CA LYS A 231 44.91 4.85 1.69
C LYS A 231 45.37 5.37 0.33
N GLU A 232 45.50 6.69 0.19
CA GLU A 232 46.21 7.31 -0.93
C GLU A 232 47.64 6.74 -0.96
N VAL A 233 47.91 5.79 -1.86
CA VAL A 233 49.28 5.43 -2.19
C VAL A 233 49.73 6.50 -3.17
N ALA A 234 50.53 7.45 -2.68
CA ALA A 234 51.23 8.37 -3.55
C ALA A 234 52.05 7.54 -4.54
N VAL A 235 51.64 7.54 -5.82
CA VAL A 235 52.43 6.98 -6.90
C VAL A 235 53.65 7.87 -7.02
N ASN A 236 54.76 7.43 -6.43
CA ASN A 236 56.03 8.11 -6.54
C ASN A 236 56.57 7.77 -7.94
N ASP A 237 56.30 8.65 -8.92
CA ASP A 237 56.89 8.58 -10.26
C ASP A 237 58.40 8.88 -10.15
N GLY A 238 59.14 7.89 -9.68
CA GLY A 238 60.59 7.87 -9.72
C GLY A 238 61.04 7.73 -11.17
N LEU A 239 61.33 8.87 -11.81
CA LEU A 239 62.07 8.89 -13.06
C LEU A 239 63.43 8.18 -12.86
N PRO A 240 63.85 7.27 -13.74
CA PRO A 240 65.15 6.65 -13.63
C PRO A 240 66.24 7.68 -13.90
N VAL A 241 67.07 7.95 -12.90
CA VAL A 241 68.33 8.67 -13.06
C VAL A 241 69.26 7.74 -13.83
N THR A 242 69.44 8.01 -15.12
CA THR A 242 70.46 7.35 -15.93
C THR A 242 71.83 7.83 -15.45
N SER A 243 72.67 6.89 -14.99
CA SER A 243 74.09 7.12 -14.71
C SER A 243 74.91 7.21 -15.98
#